data_AF-A0A9V1FM01-F1
#
_entry.id   AF-A0A9V1FM01-F1
#
_cell.length_a   1.000
_cell.length_b   1.000
_cell.length_c   1.000
_cell.angle_alpha   90.00
_cell.angle_beta   90.00
_cell.angle_gamma   90.00
#
_symmetry.space_group_name_H-M   'P 1'
#
loop_
_entity.id
_entity.type
_entity.pdbx_description
1 polymer ?
#
loop_
_entity_poly.entity_id
_entity_poly.type
_entity_poly.pdbx_seq_one_letter_code
_entity_poly.pdbx_strand_id
1 'polypeptide(L)'
;MGLPLFPSGKTEARMWWGKSTVAFTRLSKMSTQGHTWARQVKKEDEEEDPLDQLISRSGCAASHYAVQECMAQHQDWRQCQPQVQAFRDCMSEHQARRREELQRRKEQGSAHH
;
A
#
# COMPACT_ATOMS: atom_id res chain seq x y z
N MET A 1 -15.01 -34.00 -38.19
CA MET A 1 -13.55 -34.10 -38.10
C MET A 1 -12.97 -33.43 -39.34
N GLY A 2 -12.76 -32.13 -39.28
CA GLY A 2 -12.14 -31.36 -40.35
C GLY A 2 -10.75 -30.98 -39.91
N LEU A 3 -9.73 -31.43 -40.63
CA LEU A 3 -8.45 -30.73 -40.69
C LEU A 3 -8.59 -29.71 -41.83
N PRO A 4 -8.09 -28.49 -41.66
CA PRO A 4 -6.84 -28.23 -42.37
C PRO A 4 -5.85 -27.32 -41.63
N LEU A 5 -4.59 -27.73 -41.75
CA LEU A 5 -3.52 -26.94 -42.36
C LEU A 5 -3.15 -25.62 -41.67
N PHE A 6 -2.07 -25.68 -40.89
CA PHE A 6 -1.26 -24.52 -40.49
C PHE A 6 -0.79 -23.72 -41.71
N PRO A 7 -1.04 -22.40 -41.76
CA PRO A 7 -0.19 -21.48 -42.49
C PRO A 7 0.87 -20.90 -41.55
N SER A 8 2.13 -21.21 -41.89
CA SER A 8 3.30 -20.48 -41.41
C SER A 8 3.27 -19.06 -41.99
N GLY A 9 3.09 -18.06 -41.14
CA GLY A 9 3.13 -16.65 -41.51
C GLY A 9 3.89 -15.87 -40.45
N LYS A 10 5.17 -15.60 -40.70
CA LYS A 10 6.01 -14.65 -39.94
C LYS A 10 5.60 -13.21 -40.27
N THR A 11 5.92 -12.30 -39.35
CA THR A 11 5.85 -10.83 -39.43
C THR A 11 4.41 -10.30 -39.32
N GLU A 12 4.04 -9.38 -38.42
CA GLU A 12 4.72 -8.14 -38.09
C GLU A 12 4.18 -7.62 -36.75
N ALA A 13 5.06 -7.47 -35.76
CA ALA A 13 4.77 -6.69 -34.57
C ALA A 13 5.03 -5.21 -34.90
N ARG A 14 3.99 -4.44 -35.20
CA ARG A 14 3.90 -2.98 -35.05
C ARG A 14 2.54 -2.49 -35.55
N MET A 15 2.16 -1.29 -35.12
CA MET A 15 1.01 -0.49 -35.58
C MET A 15 -0.29 -0.56 -34.79
N TRP A 16 -0.24 -0.37 -33.47
CA TRP A 16 -1.26 0.44 -32.78
C TRP A 16 -0.61 1.42 -31.79
N TRP A 17 0.25 2.31 -32.30
CA TRP A 17 0.65 3.51 -31.58
C TRP A 17 0.56 4.70 -32.53
N GLY A 18 -0.40 5.59 -32.29
CA GLY A 18 -0.43 6.91 -32.94
C GLY A 18 -1.78 7.34 -33.49
N LYS A 19 -2.69 7.75 -32.60
CA LYS A 19 -3.70 8.79 -32.87
C LYS A 19 -4.01 9.55 -31.58
N SER A 20 -3.23 10.59 -31.28
CA SER A 20 -3.67 11.81 -30.59
C SER A 20 -2.58 12.86 -30.70
N THR A 21 -2.80 13.83 -31.57
CA THR A 21 -2.03 15.07 -31.72
C THR A 21 -2.18 15.89 -30.43
N VAL A 22 -1.28 15.68 -29.48
CA VAL A 22 -1.10 16.60 -28.34
C VAL A 22 -0.38 17.84 -28.83
N ALA A 23 -1.05 18.99 -28.71
CA ALA A 23 -0.37 20.29 -28.72
C ALA A 23 0.63 20.29 -27.56
N PHE A 24 1.89 20.03 -27.88
CA PHE A 24 3.00 20.05 -26.93
C PHE A 24 3.30 21.51 -26.57
N THR A 25 2.49 22.06 -25.67
CA THR A 25 2.88 23.27 -24.96
C THR A 25 4.11 22.94 -24.12
N ARG A 26 5.17 23.72 -24.35
CA ARG A 26 6.48 23.70 -23.71
C ARG A 26 6.38 23.43 -22.20
N LEU A 27 6.71 22.21 -21.76
CA LEU A 27 6.89 21.92 -20.33
C LEU A 27 8.24 22.47 -19.88
N SER A 28 8.18 23.55 -19.09
CA SER A 28 9.34 24.17 -18.46
C SER A 28 10.07 23.19 -17.55
N LYS A 29 11.35 23.04 -17.82
CA LYS A 29 12.35 22.34 -17.01
C LYS A 29 12.56 23.07 -15.68
N MET A 30 12.19 22.46 -14.56
CA MET A 30 12.76 22.64 -13.22
C MET A 30 12.35 21.38 -12.42
N SER A 31 13.15 20.74 -11.58
CA SER A 31 14.25 21.19 -10.75
C SER A 31 15.02 19.93 -10.33
N THR A 32 16.32 19.84 -10.60
CA THR A 32 17.17 18.78 -10.04
C THR A 32 17.44 19.10 -8.57
N GLN A 33 16.52 18.72 -7.69
CA GLN A 33 16.76 18.80 -6.26
C GLN A 33 17.38 17.47 -5.83
N GLY A 34 18.70 17.46 -5.72
CA GLY A 34 19.41 16.40 -5.03
C GLY A 34 18.87 16.31 -3.60
N HIS A 35 18.47 15.12 -3.17
CA HIS A 35 18.02 14.90 -1.81
C HIS A 35 19.23 14.93 -0.88
N THR A 36 19.54 16.09 -0.34
CA THR A 36 20.45 16.24 0.79
C THR A 36 19.78 15.62 2.01
N TRP A 37 20.27 14.46 2.48
CA TRP A 37 19.79 13.84 3.72
C TRP A 37 20.26 14.62 4.97
N ALA A 38 20.47 15.93 4.90
CA ALA A 38 20.89 16.69 6.07
C ALA A 38 19.76 16.67 7.12
N ARG A 39 19.86 15.72 8.06
CA ARG A 39 18.90 15.51 9.14
C ARG A 39 18.88 16.77 9.99
N GLN A 40 17.90 17.63 9.72
CA GLN A 40 17.54 18.74 10.57
C GLN A 40 16.97 18.12 11.85
N VAL A 41 17.82 17.92 12.85
CA VAL A 41 17.38 17.55 14.21
C VAL A 41 16.78 18.81 14.83
N LYS A 42 15.53 19.09 14.49
CA LYS A 42 14.69 19.98 15.28
C LYS A 42 14.18 19.13 16.44
N LYS A 43 14.77 19.30 17.63
CA LYS A 43 14.18 18.80 18.86
C LYS A 43 12.86 19.56 19.12
N GLU A 44 11.95 18.91 19.84
CA GLU A 44 10.69 19.42 20.44
C GLU A 44 9.39 18.99 19.74
N ASP A 45 9.24 17.69 19.53
CA ASP A 45 8.19 16.81 20.08
C ASP A 45 8.66 15.38 19.73
N GLU A 46 8.44 14.37 20.55
CA GLU A 46 8.71 12.99 20.11
C GLU A 46 7.80 12.72 18.90
N GLU A 47 8.33 12.84 17.67
CA GLU A 47 7.58 12.51 16.45
C GLU A 47 7.26 11.01 16.50
N GLU A 48 6.12 10.67 17.10
CA GLU A 48 5.60 9.31 17.12
C GLU A 48 5.49 8.85 15.67
N ASP A 49 6.09 7.70 15.36
CA ASP A 49 6.17 7.23 13.98
C ASP A 49 4.75 7.16 13.39
N PRO A 50 4.53 7.64 12.16
CA PRO A 50 3.21 7.59 11.54
C PRO A 50 2.58 6.19 11.55
N LEU A 51 3.37 5.12 11.55
CA LEU A 51 2.92 3.74 11.69
C LEU A 51 2.41 3.46 13.11
N ASP A 52 3.12 3.89 14.14
CA ASP A 52 2.70 3.72 15.54
C ASP A 52 1.36 4.44 15.78
N GLN A 53 1.19 5.66 15.25
CA GLN A 53 -0.09 6.37 15.31
C GLN A 53 -1.23 5.62 14.61
N LEU A 54 -0.94 4.92 13.51
CA LEU A 54 -1.94 4.10 12.81
C LEU A 54 -2.32 2.87 13.62
N ILE A 55 -1.36 2.22 14.25
CA ILE A 55 -1.55 1.04 15.09
C ILE A 55 -2.30 1.39 16.39
N SER A 56 -1.98 2.53 17.00
CA SER A 56 -2.69 3.07 18.16
C SER A 56 -4.16 3.33 17.83
N ARG A 57 -4.45 3.96 16.68
CA ARG A 57 -5.83 4.23 16.23
C ARG A 57 -6.60 2.97 15.81
N SER A 58 -5.93 1.92 15.35
CA SER A 58 -6.60 0.67 14.97
C SER A 58 -7.08 -0.15 16.16
N GLY A 59 -6.49 0.07 17.34
CA GLY A 59 -6.70 -0.73 18.55
C GLY A 59 -5.80 -1.97 18.63
N CYS A 60 -4.83 -2.12 17.70
CA CYS A 60 -3.92 -3.27 17.65
C CYS A 60 -2.56 -3.02 18.31
N ALA A 61 -2.44 -1.97 19.13
CA ALA A 61 -1.19 -1.61 19.80
C ALA A 61 -0.65 -2.73 20.70
N ALA A 62 -1.49 -3.43 21.45
CA ALA A 62 -1.05 -4.50 22.34
C ALA A 62 -0.35 -5.65 21.58
N SER A 63 -0.92 -6.11 20.47
CA SER A 63 -0.31 -7.16 19.64
C SER A 63 0.93 -6.67 18.89
N HIS A 64 0.99 -5.39 18.54
CA HIS A 64 2.20 -4.78 17.99
C HIS A 64 3.35 -4.77 19.01
N TYR A 65 3.12 -4.31 20.24
CA TYR A 65 4.13 -4.31 21.28
C TYR A 65 4.58 -5.73 21.66
N ALA A 66 3.68 -6.71 21.63
CA ALA A 66 4.05 -8.11 21.84
C ALA A 66 5.06 -8.61 20.79
N VAL A 67 4.94 -8.18 19.53
CA VAL A 67 5.94 -8.50 18.48
C VAL A 67 7.26 -7.81 18.77
N GLN A 68 7.23 -6.52 19.13
CA GLN A 68 8.45 -5.77 19.47
C GLN A 68 9.18 -6.40 20.66
N GLU A 69 8.45 -6.79 21.70
CA GLU A 69 8.98 -7.42 22.90
C GLU A 69 9.57 -8.81 22.60
N CYS A 70 8.91 -9.61 21.75
CA CYS A 70 9.48 -10.89 21.32
C CYS A 70 10.78 -10.70 20.53
N MET A 71 10.81 -9.73 19.60
CA MET A 71 12.01 -9.43 18.82
C MET A 71 13.13 -8.84 19.68
N ALA A 72 12.80 -8.05 20.72
CA ALA A 72 13.77 -7.53 21.67
C ALA A 72 14.42 -8.65 22.51
N GLN A 73 13.64 -9.67 22.87
CA GLN A 73 14.12 -10.81 23.66
C GLN A 73 14.90 -11.84 22.82
N HIS A 74 14.33 -12.26 21.69
CA HIS A 74 14.84 -13.40 20.93
C HIS A 74 15.67 -13.00 19.70
N GLN A 75 15.39 -11.83 19.11
CA GLN A 75 15.97 -11.36 17.84
C GLN A 75 15.83 -12.34 16.66
N ASP A 76 14.94 -13.34 16.80
CA ASP A 76 14.65 -14.35 15.80
C ASP A 76 13.15 -14.33 15.48
N TRP A 77 12.83 -13.87 14.27
CA TRP A 77 11.45 -13.75 13.80
C TRP A 77 10.73 -15.10 13.74
N ARG A 78 11.44 -16.22 13.60
CA ARG A 78 10.83 -17.57 13.55
C ARG A 78 10.19 -17.93 14.88
N GLN A 79 10.79 -17.50 15.98
CA GLN A 79 10.27 -17.71 17.33
C GLN A 79 9.11 -16.74 17.65
N CYS A 80 9.05 -15.61 16.95
CA CYS A 80 8.00 -14.60 17.11
C CYS A 80 6.77 -14.80 16.20
N GLN A 81 6.65 -15.94 15.53
CA GLN A 81 5.50 -16.24 14.67
C GLN A 81 4.14 -16.11 15.39
N PRO A 82 3.96 -16.58 16.64
CA PRO A 82 2.68 -16.44 17.34
C PRO A 82 2.26 -14.98 17.54
N GLN A 83 3.20 -14.11 17.94
CA GLN A 83 2.96 -12.68 18.15
C GLN A 83 2.64 -11.98 16.84
N VAL A 84 3.40 -12.31 15.77
CA VAL A 84 3.16 -11.75 14.44
C VAL A 84 1.79 -12.18 13.89
N GLN A 85 1.38 -13.43 14.14
CA GLN A 85 0.07 -13.92 13.75
C GLN A 85 -1.04 -13.17 14.48
N ALA A 86 -0.93 -13.00 15.81
CA ALA A 86 -1.89 -12.23 16.59
C ALA A 86 -2.04 -10.78 16.11
N PHE A 87 -0.93 -10.13 15.73
CA PHE A 87 -0.97 -8.79 15.14
C PHE A 87 -1.68 -8.78 13.79
N ARG A 88 -1.42 -9.77 12.92
CA ARG A 88 -2.09 -9.92 11.62
C ARG A 88 -3.59 -10.14 11.76
N ASP A 89 -4.00 -10.96 12.72
CA ASP A 89 -5.41 -11.26 12.95
C ASP A 89 -6.16 -9.99 13.41
N CYS A 90 -5.60 -9.26 14.39
CA CYS A 90 -6.17 -7.99 14.84
C CYS A 90 -6.33 -6.98 13.69
N MET A 91 -5.29 -6.83 12.85
CA MET A 91 -5.33 -5.88 11.73
C MET A 91 -6.33 -6.32 10.65
N SER A 92 -6.49 -7.62 10.42
CA SER A 92 -7.48 -8.18 9.50
C SER A 92 -8.91 -7.88 9.97
N GLU A 93 -9.17 -8.06 11.27
CA GLU A 93 -10.47 -7.74 11.89
C GLU A 93 -10.77 -6.23 11.82
N HIS A 94 -9.80 -5.38 12.14
CA HIS A 94 -9.95 -3.92 12.01
C HIS A 94 -10.29 -3.52 10.57
N GLN A 95 -9.66 -4.13 9.56
CA GLN A 95 -9.98 -3.88 8.15
C GLN A 95 -11.39 -4.35 7.78
N ALA A 96 -11.82 -5.51 8.27
CA ALA A 96 -13.18 -6.01 8.04
C ALA A 96 -14.23 -5.05 8.62
N ARG A 97 -14.08 -4.68 9.90
CA ARG A 97 -14.96 -3.70 10.57
C ARG A 97 -15.04 -2.38 9.80
N ARG A 98 -13.89 -1.84 9.37
CA ARG A 98 -13.85 -0.58 8.60
C ARG A 98 -14.60 -0.71 7.27
N ARG A 99 -14.50 -1.85 6.58
CA ARG A 99 -15.23 -2.09 5.31
C ARG A 99 -16.74 -2.15 5.54
N GLU A 100 -17.19 -2.84 6.58
CA GLU A 100 -18.61 -2.93 6.94
C GLU A 100 -19.20 -1.57 7.30
N GLU A 101 -18.49 -0.76 8.11
CA GLU A 101 -18.91 0.60 8.45
C GLU A 101 -19.03 1.51 7.21
N LEU A 102 -18.08 1.39 6.27
CA LEU A 102 -18.12 2.13 5.01
C LEU A 102 -19.31 1.71 4.15
N GLN A 103 -19.61 0.41 4.08
CA GLN A 103 -20.75 -0.10 3.35
C GLN A 103 -22.07 0.41 3.95
N ARG A 104 -22.23 0.31 5.28
CA ARG A 104 -23.41 0.82 5.99
C ARG A 104 -23.62 2.32 5.75
N ARG A 105 -22.53 3.11 5.75
CA ARG A 105 -22.62 4.56 5.47
C ARG A 105 -23.06 4.85 4.03
N LYS A 106 -22.64 4.02 3.06
CA LYS A 106 -23.07 4.15 1.65
C LYS A 106 -24.55 3.83 1.49
N GLU A 107 -25.03 2.77 2.14
CA GLU A 107 -26.45 2.39 2.14
C GLU A 107 -27.33 3.50 2.75
N GLN A 108 -26.91 4.07 3.88
CA GLN A 108 -27.58 5.21 4.50
C GLN A 108 -27.58 6.46 3.61
N GLY A 109 -26.46 6.75 2.95
CA GLY A 109 -26.36 7.88 2.01
C GLY A 109 -27.23 7.70 0.76
N SER A 110 -27.37 6.46 0.27
CA SER A 110 -28.23 6.14 -0.88
C SER A 110 -29.72 6.17 -0.55
N ALA A 111 -30.10 5.93 0.70
CA ALA A 111 -31.49 5.99 1.14
C ALA A 111 -32.02 7.42 1.33
N HIS A 112 -31.12 8.41 1.39
CA HIS A 112 -31.44 9.81 1.62
C HIS A 112 -31.44 10.66 0.34
N HIS A 113 -31.35 10.02 -0.84
CA HIS A 113 -31.35 10.63 -2.16
C HIS A 113 -32.55 10.17 -2.99
#